data_AF-A0A914G4Y6-F1
#
_entry.id   AF-A0A914G4Y6-F1
#
_cell.length_a   1.000
_cell.length_b   1.000
_cell.length_c   1.000
_cell.angle_alpha   90.00
_cell.angle_beta   90.00
_cell.angle_gamma   90.00
#
_symmetry.space_group_name_H-M   'P 1'
#
loop_
_entity.id
_entity.type
_entity.pdbx_description
1 polymer ?
#
loop_
_entity_poly.entity_id
_entity_poly.type
_entity_poly.pdbx_seq_one_letter_code
_entity_poly.pdbx_strand_id
1 'polypeptide(L)'
;MMDYFRPNIIFSEWVVNRADCGSKYHSSLALLDKSHRVVAEVKDERHFRRWHLQKWEKVTLQIRAYPPGVRYIRVTSSGQDTQFWEGHYGVKIAGSE
;
A
#
# COMPACT_ATOMS: atom_id res chain seq x y z
N MET A 1 -24.97 -1.43 6.29
CA MET A 1 -24.34 -0.22 5.71
C MET A 1 -23.45 -0.55 4.52
N MET A 2 -22.44 -1.41 4.69
CA MET A 2 -21.49 -1.77 3.62
C MET A 2 -22.13 -2.37 2.35
N ASP A 3 -23.21 -3.14 2.47
CA ASP A 3 -23.84 -3.78 1.31
C ASP A 3 -24.73 -2.85 0.48
N TYR A 4 -25.29 -1.81 1.10
CA TYR A 4 -26.26 -0.91 0.47
C TYR A 4 -25.61 0.42 0.08
N PHE A 5 -25.03 1.12 1.06
CA PHE A 5 -24.41 2.44 0.87
C PHE A 5 -23.07 2.36 0.16
N ARG A 6 -22.27 1.31 0.43
CA ARG A 6 -20.94 1.07 -0.17
C ARG A 6 -20.05 2.32 -0.14
N PRO A 7 -19.77 2.87 1.06
CA PRO A 7 -18.94 4.06 1.21
C PRO A 7 -17.56 3.85 0.61
N ASN A 8 -16.93 4.90 0.07
CA ASN A 8 -15.57 4.79 -0.43
C ASN A 8 -14.63 4.30 0.68
N ILE A 9 -13.80 3.31 0.37
CA ILE A 9 -12.74 2.86 1.26
C ILE A 9 -11.45 3.45 0.75
N ILE A 10 -10.78 4.21 1.62
CA ILE A 10 -9.53 4.90 1.33
C ILE A 10 -8.52 4.38 2.34
N PHE A 11 -7.35 4.01 1.84
CA PHE A 11 -6.20 3.68 2.65
C PHE A 11 -5.06 4.61 2.24
N SER A 12 -4.29 5.09 3.20
CA SER A 12 -3.11 5.88 2.91
C SER A 12 -1.96 5.61 3.86
N GLU A 13 -0.75 5.80 3.37
CA GLU A 13 0.46 5.66 4.17
C GLU A 13 1.57 6.55 3.63
N TRP A 14 2.58 6.79 4.44
CA TRP A 14 3.76 7.56 4.06
C TRP A 14 4.93 6.63 3.76
N VAL A 15 5.64 6.91 2.66
CA VAL A 15 6.80 6.13 2.22
C VAL A 15 8.00 7.03 1.94
N VAL A 16 9.21 6.52 2.22
CA VAL A 16 10.47 7.17 1.83
C VAL A 16 11.57 6.12 1.62
N ASN A 17 12.51 6.36 0.71
CA ASN A 17 13.70 5.51 0.54
C ASN A 17 14.90 6.04 1.36
N ARG A 18 16.10 5.55 1.07
CA ARG A 18 17.35 6.20 1.49
C ARG A 18 18.00 6.86 0.29
N ALA A 19 18.79 7.92 0.51
CA ALA A 19 19.48 8.60 -0.57
C ALA A 19 20.51 7.71 -1.29
N ASP A 20 21.18 6.85 -0.54
CA ASP A 20 22.27 5.99 -0.98
C ASP A 20 21.82 4.64 -1.53
N CYS A 21 20.52 4.33 -1.47
CA CYS A 21 19.95 3.05 -1.91
C CYS A 21 18.61 3.25 -2.63
N GLY A 22 18.49 2.71 -3.83
CA GLY A 22 17.19 2.57 -4.50
C GLY A 22 16.36 1.46 -3.84
N SER A 23 15.05 1.57 -3.89
CA SER A 23 14.13 0.59 -3.31
C SER A 23 12.88 0.43 -4.16
N LYS A 24 12.28 -0.76 -4.09
CA LYS A 24 10.94 -1.04 -4.61
C LYS A 24 9.96 -1.04 -3.45
N TYR A 25 8.77 -0.53 -3.71
CA TYR A 25 7.65 -0.53 -2.79
C TYR A 25 6.43 -1.12 -3.49
N HIS A 26 5.66 -1.90 -2.75
CA HIS A 26 4.38 -2.45 -3.19
C HIS A 26 3.36 -2.24 -2.08
N SER A 27 2.15 -1.82 -2.44
CA SER A 27 1.03 -1.73 -1.50
C SER A 27 -0.25 -2.21 -2.17
N SER A 28 -1.07 -2.93 -1.43
CA SER A 28 -2.39 -3.37 -1.87
C SER A 28 -3.46 -3.13 -0.82
N LEU A 29 -4.63 -2.70 -1.29
CA LEU A 29 -5.86 -2.58 -0.51
C LEU A 29 -6.84 -3.60 -1.09
N ALA A 30 -7.19 -4.61 -0.31
CA ALA A 30 -8.15 -5.65 -0.68
C ALA A 30 -9.37 -5.63 0.23
N LEU A 31 -10.56 -5.72 -0.36
CA LEU A 31 -11.81 -5.92 0.34
C LEU A 31 -12.14 -7.41 0.32
N LEU A 32 -12.55 -7.94 1.47
CA LEU A 32 -12.81 -9.36 1.65
C LEU A 32 -14.24 -9.62 2.11
N ASP A 33 -14.81 -10.74 1.67
CA ASP A 33 -16.10 -11.23 2.16
C ASP A 33 -15.99 -11.93 3.54
N LYS A 34 -17.13 -12.40 4.07
CA LYS A 34 -17.19 -13.13 5.36
C LYS A 34 -16.31 -14.39 5.41
N SER A 35 -15.97 -14.96 4.25
CA SER A 35 -15.14 -16.16 4.10
C SER A 35 -13.68 -15.79 3.77
N HIS A 36 -13.29 -14.52 3.94
CA HIS A 36 -11.96 -13.98 3.65
C HIS A 36 -11.55 -14.09 2.17
N ARG A 37 -12.52 -14.18 1.25
CA ARG A 37 -12.25 -14.15 -0.20
C ARG A 37 -12.21 -12.72 -0.69
N VAL A 38 -11.25 -12.43 -1.56
CA VAL A 38 -11.11 -11.09 -2.19
C VAL A 38 -12.29 -10.82 -3.10
N VAL A 39 -12.98 -9.71 -2.85
CA VAL A 39 -14.10 -9.23 -3.68
C VAL A 39 -13.71 -8.02 -4.54
N ALA A 40 -12.74 -7.23 -4.09
CA ALA A 40 -12.15 -6.13 -4.84
C ALA A 40 -10.73 -5.87 -4.33
N GLU A 41 -9.82 -5.45 -5.20
CA GLU A 41 -8.44 -5.12 -4.83
C GLU A 41 -7.90 -4.01 -5.73
N VAL A 42 -7.07 -3.14 -5.16
CA VAL A 42 -6.25 -2.16 -5.88
C VAL A 42 -4.81 -2.23 -5.37
N LYS A 43 -3.84 -1.95 -6.24
CA LYS A 43 -2.41 -2.05 -5.96
C LYS A 43 -1.68 -0.79 -6.44
N ASP A 44 -0.59 -0.44 -5.77
CA ASP A 44 0.38 0.57 -6.20
C ASP A 44 1.79 -0.01 -6.07
N GLU A 45 2.62 0.26 -7.07
CA GLU A 45 4.02 -0.16 -7.13
C GLU A 45 4.89 1.04 -7.47
N ARG A 46 5.91 1.29 -6.64
CA ARG A 46 6.82 2.43 -6.80
C ARG A 46 8.27 2.00 -6.82
N HIS A 47 9.03 2.70 -7.64
CA HIS A 47 10.47 2.52 -7.79
C HIS A 47 11.18 3.80 -7.39
N PHE A 48 11.88 3.76 -6.26
CA PHE A 48 12.70 4.86 -5.79
C PHE A 48 14.12 4.70 -6.31
N ARG A 49 14.62 5.71 -7.01
CA ARG A 49 15.98 5.73 -7.56
C ARG A 49 16.97 6.22 -6.51
N ARG A 50 18.21 5.74 -6.65
CA ARG A 50 19.35 6.22 -5.84
C ARG A 50 19.66 7.68 -6.18
N TRP A 51 20.19 8.41 -5.21
CA TRP A 51 20.63 9.81 -5.32
C TRP A 51 19.52 10.77 -5.72
N HIS A 52 18.27 10.42 -5.38
CA HIS A 52 17.12 11.31 -5.49
C HIS A 52 16.78 11.93 -4.14
N LEU A 53 16.10 13.08 -4.20
CA LEU A 53 15.63 13.85 -3.05
C LEU A 53 14.78 12.97 -2.13
N GLN A 54 15.18 12.92 -0.85
CA GLN A 54 14.53 12.11 0.17
C GLN A 54 13.39 12.90 0.79
N LYS A 55 12.17 12.59 0.37
CA LYS A 55 10.96 13.17 0.94
C LYS A 55 9.97 12.06 1.22
N TRP A 56 9.29 12.18 2.36
CA TRP A 56 8.13 11.36 2.63
C TRP A 56 7.06 11.69 1.59
N GLU A 57 6.58 10.65 0.90
CA GLU A 57 5.49 10.73 -0.06
C GLU A 57 4.27 10.02 0.51
N LYS A 58 3.10 10.64 0.39
CA LYS A 58 1.84 9.97 0.74
C LYS A 58 1.39 9.09 -0.42
N VAL A 59 1.19 7.80 -0.15
CA VAL A 59 0.52 6.85 -1.02
C VAL A 59 -0.95 6.80 -0.61
N THR A 60 -1.86 6.76 -1.58
CA THR A 60 -3.30 6.65 -1.30
C THR A 60 -3.93 5.68 -2.27
N LEU A 61 -4.55 4.64 -1.73
CA LEU A 61 -5.33 3.65 -2.45
C LEU A 61 -6.80 3.86 -2.16
N GLN A 62 -7.65 3.69 -3.17
CA GLN A 62 -9.08 3.89 -3.00
C GLN A 62 -9.88 2.86 -3.80
N ILE A 63 -10.90 2.29 -3.16
CA ILE A 63 -11.91 1.45 -3.81
C ILE A 63 -13.28 2.10 -3.63
N ARG A 64 -13.98 2.27 -4.76
CA ARG A 64 -15.33 2.83 -4.85
C ARG A 64 -16.26 1.80 -5.48
N ALA A 65 -17.56 1.92 -5.20
CA ALA A 65 -18.60 1.11 -5.85
C ALA A 65 -18.34 -0.41 -5.84
N TYR A 66 -17.77 -0.93 -4.74
CA TYR A 66 -17.47 -2.35 -4.62
C TYR A 66 -18.74 -3.22 -4.51
N PRO A 67 -18.65 -4.54 -4.81
CA PRO A 67 -19.78 -5.46 -4.65
C PRO A 67 -20.27 -5.53 -3.19
N PRO A 68 -21.55 -5.88 -2.94
CA PRO A 68 -22.01 -6.18 -1.60
C PRO A 68 -21.28 -7.41 -1.02
N GLY A 69 -21.28 -7.53 0.31
CA GLY A 69 -20.70 -8.65 1.03
C GLY A 69 -19.34 -8.36 1.67
N VAL A 70 -18.80 -7.14 1.55
CA VAL A 70 -17.54 -6.72 2.19
C VAL A 70 -17.67 -6.77 3.71
N ARG A 71 -16.75 -7.47 4.37
CA ARG A 71 -16.69 -7.60 5.84
C ARG A 71 -15.31 -7.29 6.42
N TYR A 72 -14.24 -7.45 5.64
CA TYR A 72 -12.89 -7.13 6.09
C TYR A 72 -12.14 -6.30 5.05
N ILE A 73 -11.16 -5.57 5.55
CA ILE A 73 -10.17 -4.86 4.75
C ILE A 73 -8.83 -5.53 5.04
N ARG A 74 -8.10 -5.87 3.99
CA ARG A 74 -6.71 -6.33 4.09
C ARG A 74 -5.83 -5.34 3.36
N VAL A 75 -4.90 -4.76 4.11
CA VAL A 75 -3.84 -3.92 3.58
C VAL A 75 -2.54 -4.71 3.63
N THR A 76 -1.79 -4.70 2.53
CA THR A 76 -0.46 -5.31 2.46
C THR A 76 0.52 -4.28 1.95
N SER A 77 1.53 -3.94 2.74
CA SER A 77 2.59 -3.02 2.32
C SER A 77 3.93 -3.70 2.46
N SER A 78 4.77 -3.60 1.42
CA SER A 78 6.09 -4.22 1.40
C SER A 78 7.10 -3.32 0.72
N GLY A 79 8.37 -3.51 1.09
CA GLY A 79 9.48 -2.78 0.52
C GLY A 79 10.72 -3.65 0.46
N GLN A 80 11.51 -3.47 -0.60
CA GLN A 80 12.77 -4.18 -0.79
C GLN A 80 13.82 -3.20 -1.33
N ASP A 81 15.05 -3.27 -0.82
CA ASP A 81 16.14 -2.54 -1.45
C ASP A 81 16.49 -3.15 -2.83
N THR A 82 17.18 -2.38 -3.67
CA THR A 82 17.60 -2.84 -5.00
C THR A 82 19.08 -3.19 -5.07
N GLN A 83 19.79 -3.13 -3.93
CA GLN A 83 21.24 -3.29 -3.83
C GLN A 83 21.65 -4.62 -3.21
N PHE A 84 20.70 -5.34 -2.62
CA PHE A 84 20.86 -6.56 -1.85
C PHE A 84 21.91 -6.40 -0.75
N TRP A 85 21.92 -5.23 -0.10
CA TRP A 85 22.84 -4.94 0.99
C TRP A 85 22.35 -5.56 2.29
N GLU A 86 23.27 -6.13 3.06
CA GLU A 86 22.99 -6.61 4.40
C GLU A 86 22.58 -5.44 5.29
N GLY A 87 21.31 -5.41 5.70
CA GLY A 87 20.76 -4.42 6.62
C GLY A 87 19.35 -3.97 6.24
N HIS A 88 18.96 -2.80 6.75
CA HIS A 88 17.60 -2.27 6.59
C HIS A 88 17.57 -1.12 5.56
N TYR A 89 17.90 -1.41 4.31
CA TYR A 89 18.01 -0.40 3.23
C TYR A 89 16.75 -0.27 2.35
N GLY A 90 15.76 -1.15 2.54
CA GLY A 90 14.47 -1.05 1.87
C GLY A 90 13.68 0.19 2.28
N VAL A 91 12.53 0.36 1.62
CA VAL A 91 11.63 1.49 1.87
C VAL A 91 11.20 1.56 3.34
N LYS A 92 11.02 2.78 3.85
CA LYS A 92 10.43 3.05 5.16
C LYS A 92 8.97 3.40 4.98
N ILE A 93 8.13 2.82 5.82
CA ILE A 93 6.67 2.95 5.78
C ILE A 93 6.21 3.43 7.16
N ALA A 94 5.33 4.43 7.21
CA ALA A 94 4.78 4.97 8.44
C ALA A 94 3.41 5.64 8.24
N GLY A 95 2.69 5.86 9.33
CA GLY A 95 1.42 6.61 9.30
C GLY A 95 0.35 5.96 8.43
N SER A 96 0.26 4.64 8.45
CA SER A 96 -0.74 3.87 7.72
C SER A 96 -2.12 4.03 8.37
N GLU A 97 -3.10 4.49 7.59
CA GLU A 97 -4.48 4.82 8.02
C GLU A 97 -5.53 4.41 6.99
#